data_AF-A0A368FHJ1-F1
#
_entry.id   AF-A0A368FHJ1-F1
#
_cell.length_a   1.000
_cell.length_b   1.000
_cell.length_c   1.000
_cell.angle_alpha   90.00
_cell.angle_beta   90.00
_cell.angle_gamma   90.00
#
_symmetry.space_group_name_H-M   'P 1'
#
loop_
_entity.id
_entity.type
_entity.pdbx_description
1 polymer ?
#
loop_
_entity_poly.entity_id
_entity_poly.type
_entity_poly.pdbx_seq_one_letter_code
_entity_poly.pdbx_strand_id
1 'polypeptide(L)'
;MWFLLQNVYGFTSILLYIIVTYLTIRERRHFSHSFVVLFVVFAVVNILSYIGLYLSLRLPIFTKETSPIAAVFKNFPFPSLLRYIIFLCYYLPYCQNMTILLIIFNRFRAIAFPFSKEIPYEVPLSIIAILILPLPLCYDLLFTGAFYKYRPSLQGHYLISETALCIYLFAWNSRQLFVAMFLLPVCNDLNSLTLPYYFILFNRRIKKCFLELPLCKRVMNHRSSGEPPTKPTRL
;
A
#
# COMPACT_ATOMS: atom_id res chain seq x y z
N MET A 1 -10.16 20.17 -1.32
CA MET A 1 -9.66 19.65 -2.61
C MET A 1 -8.65 18.51 -2.42
N TRP A 2 -7.57 18.73 -1.67
CA TRP A 2 -6.53 17.71 -1.44
C TRP A 2 -7.02 16.39 -0.82
N PHE A 3 -7.91 16.45 0.18
CA PHE A 3 -8.54 15.26 0.77
C PHE A 3 -9.31 14.42 -0.26
N LEU A 4 -10.09 15.05 -1.15
CA LEU A 4 -10.84 14.35 -2.20
C LEU A 4 -9.89 13.67 -3.18
N LEU A 5 -8.83 14.36 -3.60
CA LEU A 5 -7.84 13.84 -4.52
C LEU A 5 -7.12 12.61 -3.93
N GLN A 6 -6.72 12.67 -2.66
CA GLN A 6 -6.12 11.53 -1.96
C GLN A 6 -7.08 10.34 -1.81
N ASN A 7 -8.37 10.58 -1.55
CA ASN A 7 -9.35 9.52 -1.44
C ASN A 7 -9.62 8.83 -2.78
N VAL A 8 -9.80 9.61 -3.85
CA VAL A 8 -10.01 9.06 -5.20
C VAL A 8 -8.80 8.24 -5.63
N TYR A 9 -7.60 8.82 -5.51
CA TYR A 9 -6.36 8.13 -5.86
C TYR A 9 -6.15 6.84 -5.04
N GLY A 10 -6.34 6.91 -3.73
CA GLY A 10 -6.15 5.76 -2.85
C GLY A 10 -7.16 4.65 -3.10
N PHE A 11 -8.43 4.99 -3.30
CA PHE A 11 -9.47 4.02 -3.63
C PHE A 11 -9.21 3.33 -4.97
N THR A 12 -8.88 4.10 -6.01
CA THR A 12 -8.51 3.56 -7.32
C THR A 12 -7.31 2.63 -7.22
N SER A 13 -6.34 2.97 -6.37
CA SER A 13 -5.11 2.18 -6.23
C SER A 13 -5.31 0.88 -5.45
N ILE A 14 -6.14 0.87 -4.41
CA ILE A 14 -6.54 -0.37 -3.72
C ILE A 14 -7.29 -1.29 -4.69
N LEU A 15 -8.25 -0.76 -5.44
CA LEU A 15 -8.99 -1.52 -6.44
C LEU A 15 -8.05 -2.15 -7.47
N LEU A 16 -7.08 -1.38 -7.97
CA LEU A 16 -6.09 -1.89 -8.90
C LEU A 16 -5.26 -3.02 -8.29
N TYR A 17 -4.86 -2.89 -7.02
CA TYR A 17 -4.14 -3.94 -6.29
C TYR A 17 -4.94 -5.24 -6.18
N ILE A 18 -6.23 -5.13 -5.86
CA ILE A 18 -7.13 -6.28 -5.76
C ILE A 18 -7.27 -6.95 -7.13
N ILE A 19 -7.48 -6.17 -8.19
CA ILE A 19 -7.63 -6.68 -9.57
C ILE A 19 -6.34 -7.36 -10.03
N VAL A 20 -5.17 -6.74 -9.86
CA VAL A 20 -3.90 -7.33 -10.29
C VAL A 20 -3.57 -8.58 -9.50
N THR A 21 -3.81 -8.57 -8.19
CA THR A 21 -3.64 -9.77 -7.35
C THR A 21 -4.55 -10.90 -7.81
N TYR A 22 -5.83 -10.61 -8.10
CA TYR A 22 -6.76 -11.58 -8.64
C TYR A 22 -6.29 -12.14 -9.99
N LEU A 23 -5.83 -11.30 -10.92
CA LEU A 23 -5.30 -11.73 -12.22
C LEU A 23 -4.05 -12.59 -12.06
N THR A 24 -3.14 -12.23 -11.16
CA THR A 24 -1.93 -13.01 -10.87
C THR A 24 -2.28 -14.39 -10.30
N ILE A 25 -3.27 -14.48 -9.40
CA ILE A 25 -3.76 -15.76 -8.86
C ILE A 25 -4.42 -16.60 -9.97
N ARG A 26 -5.21 -15.96 -10.85
CA ARG A 26 -5.85 -16.64 -11.98
C ARG A 26 -4.82 -17.23 -12.94
N GLU A 27 -3.76 -16.47 -13.26
CA GLU A 27 -2.67 -16.88 -14.16
C GLU A 27 -1.53 -17.61 -13.43
N ARG A 28 -1.78 -18.15 -12.22
CA ARG A 28 -0.74 -18.78 -11.36
C ARG A 28 0.07 -19.89 -12.01
N ARG A 29 -0.46 -20.56 -13.04
CA ARG A 29 0.23 -21.65 -13.76
C ARG A 29 1.52 -21.19 -14.46
N HIS A 30 1.66 -19.89 -14.70
CA HIS A 30 2.81 -19.32 -15.40
C HIS A 30 3.86 -18.73 -14.47
N PHE A 31 3.58 -18.70 -13.17
CA PHE A 31 4.48 -18.17 -12.16
C PHE A 31 4.94 -19.29 -11.23
N SER A 32 6.13 -19.12 -10.65
CA SER A 32 6.55 -20.03 -9.59
C SER A 32 5.65 -19.87 -8.36
N HIS A 33 5.42 -20.98 -7.65
CA HIS A 33 4.52 -20.98 -6.51
C HIS A 33 4.99 -19.98 -5.45
N SER A 34 6.30 -19.95 -5.17
CA SER A 34 6.91 -19.02 -4.22
C SER A 34 6.69 -17.56 -4.59
N PHE A 35 6.78 -17.22 -5.89
CA PHE A 35 6.53 -15.87 -6.34
C PHE A 35 5.07 -15.45 -6.13
N VAL A 36 4.10 -16.31 -6.45
CA VAL A 36 2.67 -16.00 -6.29
C VAL A 36 2.33 -15.77 -4.82
N VAL A 37 2.83 -16.62 -3.92
CA VAL A 37 2.57 -16.48 -2.48
C VAL A 37 3.16 -15.17 -1.94
N LEU A 38 4.44 -14.88 -2.25
CA LEU A 38 5.07 -13.63 -1.83
C LEU A 38 4.36 -12.39 -2.39
N PHE A 39 3.88 -12.45 -3.63
CA PHE A 39 3.12 -11.37 -4.24
C PHE A 39 1.78 -11.13 -3.53
N VAL A 40 1.06 -12.19 -3.18
CA VAL A 40 -0.21 -12.08 -2.42
C VAL A 40 0.03 -11.52 -1.03
N VAL A 41 1.05 -12.01 -0.32
CA VAL A 41 1.45 -11.47 0.99
C VAL A 41 1.78 -9.98 0.87
N PHE A 42 2.56 -9.60 -0.15
CA PHE A 42 2.88 -8.20 -0.42
C PHE A 42 1.61 -7.37 -0.62
N ALA A 43 0.66 -7.84 -1.43
CA ALA A 43 -0.60 -7.14 -1.67
C ALA A 43 -1.41 -6.92 -0.38
N VAL A 44 -1.53 -7.95 0.46
CA VAL A 44 -2.23 -7.85 1.75
C VAL A 44 -1.56 -6.84 2.67
N VAL A 45 -0.24 -6.92 2.82
CA VAL A 45 0.51 -5.98 3.68
C VAL A 45 0.38 -4.54 3.16
N ASN A 46 0.42 -4.32 1.85
CA ASN A 46 0.22 -2.99 1.26
C ASN A 46 -1.18 -2.42 1.52
N ILE A 47 -2.23 -3.22 1.36
CA ILE A 47 -3.61 -2.79 1.63
C ILE A 47 -3.77 -2.44 3.12
N LEU A 48 -3.26 -3.28 4.01
CA LEU A 48 -3.28 -3.02 5.45
C LEU A 48 -2.49 -1.76 5.82
N SER A 49 -1.31 -1.56 5.21
CA SER A 49 -0.45 -0.39 5.44
C SER A 49 -1.17 0.90 5.02
N TYR A 50 -1.84 0.88 3.86
CA TYR A 50 -2.67 1.98 3.40
C TYR A 50 -3.82 2.29 4.36
N ILE A 51 -4.58 1.28 4.81
CA ILE A 51 -5.70 1.45 5.74
C ILE A 51 -5.19 2.02 7.08
N GLY A 52 -4.09 1.48 7.61
CA GLY A 52 -3.47 1.95 8.84
C GLY A 52 -3.10 3.43 8.76
N LEU A 53 -2.37 3.84 7.72
CA LEU A 53 -1.99 5.24 7.49
C LEU A 53 -3.19 6.15 7.21
N TYR A 54 -4.23 5.63 6.55
CA TYR A 54 -5.45 6.37 6.32
C TYR A 54 -6.15 6.73 7.64
N LEU A 55 -6.26 5.77 8.56
CA LEU A 55 -6.89 5.95 9.87
C LEU A 55 -6.04 6.77 10.84
N SER A 56 -4.72 6.58 10.86
CA SER A 56 -3.82 7.23 11.83
C SER A 56 -3.44 8.66 11.45
N LEU A 57 -3.33 8.95 10.15
CA LEU A 57 -2.76 10.20 9.66
C LEU A 57 -3.75 10.99 8.79
N ARG A 58 -4.30 10.38 7.73
CA ARG A 58 -5.08 11.13 6.73
C ARG A 58 -6.42 11.60 7.29
N LEU A 59 -7.22 10.68 7.82
CA LEU A 59 -8.56 11.02 8.32
C LEU A 59 -8.51 12.04 9.48
N PRO A 60 -7.62 11.92 10.48
CA PRO A 60 -7.51 12.90 11.57
C PRO A 60 -7.06 14.29 11.11
N ILE A 61 -6.08 14.37 10.20
CA ILE A 61 -5.51 15.66 9.75
C ILE A 61 -6.55 16.51 9.00
N PHE A 62 -7.43 15.89 8.22
CA PHE A 62 -8.48 16.62 7.50
C PHE A 62 -9.75 16.85 8.31
N THR A 63 -9.81 16.36 9.55
CA THR A 63 -10.97 16.54 10.43
C THR A 63 -10.80 17.78 11.31
N LYS A 64 -11.50 18.85 10.93
CA LYS A 64 -11.63 20.09 11.71
C LYS A 64 -12.40 19.86 13.00
N GLU A 65 -12.13 20.65 14.03
CA GLU A 65 -12.80 20.55 15.34
C GLU A 65 -14.32 20.77 15.27
N THR A 66 -14.80 21.54 14.28
CA THR A 66 -16.23 21.79 14.03
C THR A 66 -16.95 20.67 13.26
N SER A 67 -16.23 19.65 12.81
CA SER A 67 -16.82 18.53 12.06
C SER A 67 -17.55 17.55 12.98
N PRO A 68 -18.68 16.95 12.57
CA PRO A 68 -19.36 15.91 13.34
C PRO A 68 -18.46 14.68 13.59
N ILE A 69 -17.45 14.46 12.73
CA ILE A 69 -16.50 13.35 12.85
C ILE A 69 -15.43 13.64 13.92
N ALA A 70 -15.24 14.90 14.32
CA ALA A 70 -14.25 15.26 15.35
C ALA A 70 -14.54 14.61 16.71
N ALA A 71 -15.82 14.35 17.02
CA ALA A 71 -16.22 13.66 18.25
C ALA A 71 -15.61 12.25 18.37
N VAL A 72 -15.42 11.56 17.24
CA VAL A 72 -14.79 10.22 17.20
C VAL A 72 -13.33 10.29 17.63
N PHE A 73 -12.61 11.34 17.22
CA PHE A 73 -11.20 11.52 17.58
C PHE A 73 -11.01 12.07 19.00
N LYS A 74 -11.93 12.94 19.45
CA LYS A 74 -11.87 13.58 20.77
C LYS A 74 -12.24 12.64 21.91
N ASN A 75 -13.21 11.75 21.68
CA ASN A 75 -13.72 10.81 22.68
C ASN A 75 -13.48 9.35 22.28
N PHE A 76 -12.32 9.04 21.69
CA PHE A 76 -12.06 7.68 21.21
C PHE A 76 -12.08 6.68 22.38
N PRO A 77 -13.04 5.72 22.42
CA PRO A 77 -13.32 4.96 23.64
C PRO A 77 -12.32 3.83 23.92
N PHE A 78 -11.47 3.47 22.95
CA PHE A 78 -10.59 2.30 23.02
C PHE A 78 -9.11 2.67 22.84
N PRO A 79 -8.39 3.07 23.92
CA PRO A 79 -6.97 3.40 23.84
C PRO A 79 -6.12 2.21 23.37
N SER A 80 -6.49 0.97 23.69
CA SER A 80 -5.77 -0.24 23.23
C SER A 80 -5.79 -0.38 21.70
N LEU A 81 -6.89 0.00 21.04
CA LEU A 81 -7.01 -0.06 19.59
C LEU A 81 -6.13 1.00 18.93
N LEU A 82 -6.00 2.18 19.54
CA LEU A 82 -5.07 3.22 19.08
C LEU A 82 -3.61 2.76 19.13
N ARG A 83 -3.20 2.08 20.21
CA ARG A 83 -1.85 1.50 20.33
C ARG A 83 -1.59 0.51 19.20
N TYR A 84 -2.56 -0.37 18.95
CA TYR A 84 -2.47 -1.34 17.86
C TYR A 84 -2.40 -0.68 16.47
N ILE A 85 -3.19 0.36 16.22
CA ILE A 85 -3.12 1.13 14.96
C ILE A 85 -1.74 1.76 14.77
N ILE A 86 -1.17 2.40 15.80
CA ILE A 86 0.17 2.99 15.73
C ILE A 86 1.19 1.88 15.44
N PHE A 87 1.17 0.80 16.21
CA PHE A 87 2.04 -0.34 15.99
C PHE A 87 1.99 -0.82 14.53
N LEU A 88 0.79 -1.03 13.97
CA LEU A 88 0.62 -1.44 12.58
C LEU A 88 1.19 -0.43 11.58
N CYS A 89 1.05 0.88 11.83
CA CYS A 89 1.59 1.92 10.95
C CYS A 89 3.12 1.88 10.84
N TYR A 90 3.82 1.43 11.88
CA TYR A 90 5.28 1.28 11.87
C TYR A 90 5.71 -0.11 11.42
N TYR A 91 5.03 -1.15 11.90
CA TYR A 91 5.34 -2.54 11.62
C TYR A 91 5.12 -2.92 10.14
N LEU A 92 4.01 -2.49 9.53
CA LEU A 92 3.66 -2.89 8.16
C LEU A 92 4.68 -2.39 7.11
N PRO A 93 5.20 -1.15 7.16
CA PRO A 93 6.33 -0.72 6.33
C PRO A 93 7.56 -1.64 6.37
N TYR A 94 7.94 -2.13 7.55
CA TYR A 94 9.03 -3.09 7.65
C TYR A 94 8.67 -4.43 6.99
N CYS A 95 7.44 -4.93 7.18
CA CYS A 95 6.96 -6.12 6.47
C CYS A 95 6.95 -5.93 4.94
N GLN A 96 6.58 -4.74 4.45
CA GLN A 96 6.62 -4.40 3.02
C GLN A 96 8.04 -4.51 2.48
N ASN A 97 9.01 -3.88 3.16
CA ASN A 97 10.42 -3.89 2.76
C ASN A 97 11.02 -5.31 2.81
N MET A 98 10.72 -6.09 3.84
CA MET A 98 11.15 -7.50 3.92
C MET A 98 10.57 -8.34 2.80
N THR A 99 9.30 -8.11 2.44
CA THR A 99 8.66 -8.84 1.33
C THR A 99 9.30 -8.46 0.00
N ILE A 100 9.60 -7.18 -0.24
CA ILE A 100 10.32 -6.72 -1.45
C ILE A 100 11.68 -7.39 -1.55
N LEU A 101 12.44 -7.41 -0.45
CA LEU A 101 13.75 -8.04 -0.38
C LEU A 101 13.68 -9.53 -0.77
N LEU A 102 12.71 -10.26 -0.22
CA LEU A 102 12.53 -11.69 -0.52
C LEU A 102 12.06 -11.93 -1.96
N ILE A 103 11.23 -11.05 -2.53
CA ILE A 103 10.87 -11.11 -3.95
C ILE A 103 12.11 -10.89 -4.83
N ILE A 104 13.00 -9.96 -4.46
CA ILE A 104 14.25 -9.70 -5.18
C ILE A 104 15.16 -10.93 -5.11
N PHE A 105 15.34 -11.53 -3.93
CA PHE A 105 16.14 -12.74 -3.79
C PHE A 105 15.56 -13.92 -4.57
N ASN A 106 14.25 -14.10 -4.54
CA ASN A 106 13.57 -15.14 -5.32
C ASN A 106 13.83 -14.97 -6.83
N ARG A 107 13.77 -13.73 -7.34
CA ARG A 107 14.11 -13.43 -8.74
C ARG A 107 15.58 -13.59 -9.05
N PHE A 108 16.45 -13.11 -8.17
CA PHE A 108 17.90 -13.24 -8.31
C PHE A 108 18.30 -14.72 -8.43
N ARG A 109 17.74 -15.57 -7.57
CA ARG A 109 17.98 -17.02 -7.63
C ARG A 109 17.50 -17.63 -8.95
N ALA A 110 16.30 -17.27 -9.41
CA ALA A 110 15.78 -17.77 -10.68
C ALA A 110 16.68 -17.40 -11.88
N ILE A 111 17.36 -16.25 -11.83
CA ILE A 111 18.28 -15.78 -12.86
C ILE A 111 19.67 -16.42 -12.72
N ALA A 112 20.23 -16.41 -11.50
CA ALA A 112 21.58 -16.88 -11.23
C ALA A 112 21.68 -18.42 -11.25
N PHE A 113 20.62 -19.12 -10.85
CA PHE A 113 20.60 -20.58 -10.70
C PHE A 113 19.34 -21.19 -11.34
N PRO A 114 19.21 -21.16 -12.69
CA PRO A 114 17.99 -21.58 -13.38
C PRO A 114 17.65 -23.07 -13.21
N PHE A 115 18.62 -23.92 -12.87
CA PHE A 115 18.43 -25.36 -12.65
C PHE A 115 18.18 -25.73 -11.18
N SER A 116 18.26 -24.76 -10.26
CA SER A 116 18.00 -25.00 -8.84
C SER A 116 16.50 -25.22 -8.62
N LYS A 117 16.13 -26.39 -8.10
CA LYS A 117 14.73 -26.70 -7.76
C LYS A 117 14.26 -25.85 -6.57
N GLU A 118 13.02 -25.38 -6.61
CA GLU A 118 12.40 -24.72 -5.47
C GLU A 118 12.40 -25.65 -4.26
N ILE A 119 12.78 -25.11 -3.10
CA ILE A 119 12.86 -25.89 -1.87
C ILE A 119 11.54 -25.68 -1.10
N PRO A 120 10.83 -26.75 -0.69
CA PRO A 120 9.45 -26.63 -0.22
C PRO A 120 9.30 -25.78 1.06
N TYR A 121 10.33 -25.68 1.90
CA TYR A 121 10.29 -24.89 3.14
C TYR A 121 10.64 -23.40 2.94
N GLU A 122 11.03 -22.96 1.75
CA GLU A 122 11.41 -21.55 1.52
C GLU A 122 10.22 -20.60 1.65
N VAL A 123 9.04 -21.02 1.17
CA VAL A 123 7.82 -20.21 1.26
C VAL A 123 7.39 -19.99 2.71
N PRO A 124 7.21 -21.03 3.55
CA PRO A 124 6.85 -20.82 4.95
C PRO A 124 7.94 -20.07 5.72
N LEU A 125 9.22 -20.32 5.45
CA LEU A 125 10.33 -19.59 6.09
C LEU A 125 10.32 -18.10 5.70
N SER A 126 10.01 -17.79 4.44
CA SER A 126 9.86 -16.42 3.96
C SER A 126 8.69 -15.71 4.65
N ILE A 127 7.55 -16.37 4.84
CA ILE A 127 6.40 -15.81 5.57
C ILE A 127 6.77 -15.54 7.03
N ILE A 128 7.45 -16.50 7.68
CA ILE A 128 7.96 -16.34 9.04
C ILE A 128 8.92 -15.15 9.11
N ALA A 129 9.84 -15.01 8.16
CA ALA A 129 10.77 -13.89 8.11
C ALA A 129 10.06 -12.54 7.92
N ILE A 130 9.00 -12.48 7.10
CA ILE A 130 8.21 -11.25 6.88
C ILE A 130 7.47 -10.83 8.15
N LEU A 131 6.96 -11.79 8.92
CA LEU A 131 6.12 -11.50 10.08
C LEU A 131 6.92 -11.37 11.38
N ILE A 132 7.90 -12.23 11.61
CA ILE A 132 8.60 -12.28 12.91
C ILE A 132 9.77 -11.31 12.97
N LEU A 133 10.55 -11.21 11.89
CA LEU A 133 11.80 -10.44 11.92
C LEU A 133 11.59 -8.92 12.14
N PRO A 134 10.51 -8.29 11.66
CA PRO A 134 10.22 -6.90 11.98
C PRO A 134 9.68 -6.64 13.39
N LEU A 135 9.17 -7.65 14.10
CA LEU A 135 8.54 -7.46 15.42
C LEU A 135 9.47 -6.81 16.46
N PRO A 136 10.73 -7.25 16.63
CA PRO A 136 11.66 -6.65 17.59
C PRO A 136 11.93 -5.16 17.35
N LEU A 137 11.70 -4.65 16.14
CA LEU A 137 11.93 -3.24 15.82
C LEU A 137 10.78 -2.33 16.28
N CYS A 138 9.60 -2.89 16.56
CA CYS A 138 8.38 -2.13 16.79
C CYS A 138 7.57 -2.59 18.02
N TYR A 139 7.99 -3.64 18.73
CA TYR A 139 7.21 -4.21 19.83
C TYR A 139 6.95 -3.21 20.97
N ASP A 140 7.89 -2.29 21.23
CA ASP A 140 7.74 -1.24 22.24
C ASP A 140 6.49 -0.37 22.01
N LEU A 141 6.06 -0.21 20.76
CA LEU A 141 4.87 0.57 20.39
C LEU A 141 3.56 -0.07 20.89
N LEU A 142 3.53 -1.38 21.15
CA LEU A 142 2.36 -2.05 21.72
C LEU A 142 2.12 -1.67 23.18
N PHE A 143 3.18 -1.29 23.90
CA PHE A 143 3.15 -0.99 25.33
C PHE A 143 3.04 0.51 25.64
N THR A 144 3.25 1.37 24.64
CA THR A 144 3.28 2.82 24.81
C THR A 144 1.89 3.46 24.69
N GLY A 145 1.64 4.54 25.44
CA GLY A 145 0.38 5.28 25.38
C GLY A 145 0.17 5.92 24.01
N ALA A 146 -1.08 5.89 23.51
CA ALA A 146 -1.48 6.44 22.22
C ALA A 146 -2.75 7.28 22.37
N PHE A 147 -2.75 8.53 21.87
CA PHE A 147 -3.89 9.44 21.95
C PHE A 147 -3.94 10.43 20.79
N TYR A 148 -5.13 10.90 20.44
CA TYR A 148 -5.30 11.98 19.47
C TYR A 148 -5.12 13.33 20.15
N LYS A 149 -4.39 14.23 19.49
CA LYS A 149 -4.26 15.64 19.92
C LYS A 149 -4.69 16.54 18.78
N TYR A 150 -5.39 17.62 19.09
CA TYR A 150 -5.75 18.65 18.12
C TYR A 150 -4.63 19.69 18.00
N ARG A 151 -4.25 20.06 16.78
CA ARG A 151 -3.32 21.17 16.53
C ARG A 151 -4.04 22.34 15.88
N PRO A 152 -4.15 23.52 16.53
CA PRO A 152 -4.78 24.70 15.95
C PRO A 152 -4.08 25.16 14.66
N SER A 153 -2.75 25.03 14.59
CA SER A 153 -1.95 25.46 13.43
C SER A 153 -2.20 24.65 12.15
N LEU A 154 -2.68 23.40 12.28
CA LEU A 154 -3.00 22.52 11.15
C LEU A 154 -4.51 22.40 10.94
N GLN A 155 -5.32 22.97 11.85
CA GLN A 155 -6.77 22.79 11.91
C GLN A 155 -7.22 21.31 11.88
N GLY A 156 -6.42 20.42 12.46
CA GLY A 156 -6.60 18.96 12.35
C GLY A 156 -6.16 18.20 13.59
N HIS A 157 -6.65 16.97 13.71
CA HIS A 157 -6.23 16.03 14.74
C HIS A 157 -5.04 15.21 14.24
N TYR A 158 -4.18 14.77 15.15
CA TYR A 158 -3.06 13.89 14.85
C TYR A 158 -2.88 12.87 15.96
N LEU A 159 -2.49 11.65 15.57
CA LEU A 159 -2.24 10.55 16.48
C LEU A 159 -0.82 10.68 17.05
N ILE A 160 -0.72 10.69 18.38
CA ILE A 160 0.55 10.75 19.11
C ILE A 160 0.72 9.44 19.89
N SER A 161 1.93 8.89 19.87
CA SER A 161 2.41 7.95 20.88
C SER A 161 3.52 8.60 21.69
N GLU A 162 3.63 8.27 22.98
CA GLU A 162 4.64 8.84 23.89
C GLU A 162 6.09 8.60 23.43
N THR A 163 6.36 7.47 22.78
CA THR A 163 7.68 7.16 22.17
C THR A 163 7.79 7.69 20.75
N ALA A 164 6.72 7.62 19.94
CA ALA A 164 6.69 8.17 18.59
C ALA A 164 6.75 9.72 18.57
N LEU A 165 6.46 10.35 19.72
CA LEU A 165 6.64 11.77 19.97
C LEU A 165 8.06 12.20 19.59
N CYS A 166 9.09 11.38 19.84
CA CYS A 166 10.48 11.72 19.53
C CYS A 166 10.74 11.94 18.02
N ILE A 167 10.09 11.22 17.11
CA ILE A 167 10.35 11.36 15.66
C ILE A 167 9.61 12.60 15.10
N TYR A 168 8.38 12.87 15.56
CA TYR A 168 7.65 14.08 15.17
C TYR A 168 8.14 15.34 15.90
N LEU A 169 8.75 15.21 17.10
CA LEU A 169 9.47 16.29 17.79
C LEU A 169 10.82 16.61 17.14
N PHE A 170 11.54 15.61 16.61
CA PHE A 170 12.75 15.86 15.81
C PHE A 170 12.42 16.63 14.52
N ALA A 171 11.17 16.53 14.04
CA ALA A 171 10.59 17.39 13.02
C ALA A 171 10.06 18.73 13.59
N TRP A 172 10.83 19.42 14.44
CA TRP A 172 10.44 20.71 15.04
C TRP A 172 10.29 21.82 14.00
N ASN A 173 10.92 21.65 12.83
CA ASN A 173 10.88 22.61 11.74
C ASN A 173 9.64 22.39 10.86
N SER A 174 8.92 23.46 10.51
CA SER A 174 7.70 23.42 9.68
C SER A 174 7.88 22.65 8.36
N ARG A 175 9.10 22.65 7.80
CA ARG A 175 9.47 21.90 6.60
C ARG A 175 9.51 20.38 6.81
N GLN A 176 10.04 19.90 7.93
CA GLN A 176 10.10 18.47 8.24
C GLN A 176 8.70 17.93 8.54
N LEU A 177 7.84 18.76 9.12
CA LEU A 177 6.44 18.43 9.36
C LEU A 177 5.66 18.29 8.04
N PHE A 178 5.92 19.16 7.06
CA PHE A 178 5.39 19.02 5.70
C PHE A 178 5.89 17.73 5.03
N VAL A 179 7.18 17.43 5.12
CA VAL A 179 7.75 16.19 4.56
C VAL A 179 7.13 14.95 5.21
N ALA A 180 6.98 14.92 6.54
CA ALA A 180 6.40 13.79 7.25
C ALA A 180 4.89 13.61 7.00
N MET A 181 4.13 14.70 6.89
CA MET A 181 2.68 14.63 6.72
C MET A 181 2.22 14.54 5.27
N PHE A 182 3.00 15.04 4.31
CA PHE A 182 2.61 15.07 2.89
C PHE A 182 3.50 14.21 2.02
N LEU A 183 4.82 14.30 2.15
CA LEU A 183 5.74 13.59 1.26
C LEU A 183 5.82 12.11 1.60
N LEU A 184 5.97 11.76 2.88
CA LEU A 184 6.08 10.38 3.36
C LEU A 184 4.89 9.50 2.95
N PRO A 185 3.62 9.94 3.11
CA PRO A 185 2.48 9.20 2.62
C PRO A 185 2.45 9.05 1.11
N VAL A 186 2.88 10.06 0.36
CA VAL A 186 2.95 10.01 -1.11
C VAL A 186 4.07 9.07 -1.58
N CYS A 187 5.23 9.09 -0.93
CA CYS A 187 6.33 8.18 -1.22
C CYS A 187 5.98 6.73 -0.87
N ASN A 188 5.31 6.51 0.27
CA ASN A 188 4.79 5.19 0.63
C ASN A 188 3.73 4.73 -0.37
N ASP A 189 2.83 5.62 -0.76
CA ASP A 189 1.85 5.36 -1.81
C ASP A 189 2.52 5.04 -3.15
N LEU A 190 3.57 5.73 -3.55
CA LEU A 190 4.31 5.40 -4.78
C LEU A 190 5.00 4.04 -4.67
N ASN A 191 5.67 3.76 -3.56
CA ASN A 191 6.38 2.49 -3.36
C ASN A 191 5.40 1.31 -3.33
N SER A 192 4.30 1.45 -2.58
CA SER A 192 3.24 0.46 -2.52
C SER A 192 2.54 0.34 -3.88
N LEU A 193 2.04 1.44 -4.45
CA LEU A 193 1.05 1.41 -5.51
C LEU A 193 1.63 1.32 -6.93
N THR A 194 2.93 1.51 -7.14
CA THR A 194 3.54 1.42 -8.48
C THR A 194 3.64 -0.02 -9.00
N LEU A 195 3.75 -1.01 -8.12
CA LEU A 195 4.01 -2.40 -8.49
C LEU A 195 2.89 -3.04 -9.35
N PRO A 196 1.59 -2.85 -9.06
CA PRO A 196 0.50 -3.26 -9.95
C PRO A 196 0.58 -2.64 -11.34
N TYR A 197 0.91 -1.34 -11.44
CA TYR A 197 1.05 -0.66 -12.73
C TYR A 197 2.21 -1.24 -13.53
N TYR A 198 3.36 -1.49 -12.89
CA TYR A 198 4.49 -2.16 -13.52
C TYR A 198 4.11 -3.56 -14.01
N PHE A 199 3.34 -4.30 -13.22
CA PHE A 199 2.87 -5.63 -13.59
C PHE A 199 1.97 -5.61 -14.83
N ILE A 200 1.03 -4.67 -14.91
CA ILE A 200 0.16 -4.50 -16.08
C ILE A 200 0.95 -4.01 -17.31
N LEU A 201 1.90 -3.08 -17.13
CA LEU A 201 2.64 -2.50 -18.26
C LEU A 201 3.61 -3.49 -18.89
N PHE A 202 4.37 -4.22 -18.07
CA PHE A 202 5.45 -5.07 -18.55
C PHE A 202 5.03 -6.52 -18.80
N ASN A 203 4.01 -7.05 -18.09
CA ASN A 203 3.55 -8.42 -18.31
C ASN A 203 2.48 -8.47 -19.40
N ARG A 204 2.87 -8.84 -20.63
CA ARG A 204 1.98 -8.91 -21.80
C ARG A 204 0.73 -9.76 -21.57
N ARG A 205 0.81 -10.83 -20.77
CA ARG A 205 -0.33 -11.73 -20.51
C ARG A 205 -1.32 -11.09 -19.54
N ILE A 206 -0.82 -10.58 -18.42
CA ILE A 206 -1.66 -9.87 -17.45
C ILE A 206 -2.28 -8.63 -18.09
N LYS A 207 -1.52 -7.90 -18.93
CA LYS A 207 -2.06 -6.81 -19.75
C LYS A 207 -3.23 -7.26 -20.61
N LYS A 208 -3.09 -8.39 -21.32
CA LYS A 208 -4.16 -8.93 -22.16
C LYS A 208 -5.39 -9.31 -21.33
N CYS A 209 -5.21 -10.05 -20.23
CA CYS A 209 -6.30 -10.41 -19.32
C CYS A 209 -6.97 -9.19 -18.68
N PHE A 210 -6.20 -8.14 -18.36
CA PHE A 210 -6.71 -6.88 -17.84
C PHE A 210 -7.55 -6.14 -18.88
N LEU A 211 -7.08 -6.07 -20.14
CA LEU A 211 -7.83 -5.45 -21.24
C LEU A 211 -9.09 -6.23 -21.63
N GLU A 212 -9.12 -7.55 -21.39
CA GLU A 212 -10.29 -8.40 -21.60
C GLU A 212 -11.37 -8.25 -20.51
N LEU A 213 -11.09 -7.54 -19.40
CA LEU A 213 -12.11 -7.25 -18.38
C LEU A 213 -13.27 -6.45 -18.99
N PRO A 214 -14.54 -6.72 -18.60
CA PRO A 214 -15.72 -6.15 -19.24
C PRO A 214 -15.75 -4.61 -19.21
N LEU A 215 -15.20 -3.99 -18.16
CA LEU A 215 -15.05 -2.54 -18.05
C LEU A 215 -14.04 -1.98 -19.08
N CYS A 216 -12.88 -2.62 -19.23
CA CYS A 216 -11.85 -2.20 -20.19
C CYS A 216 -12.26 -2.49 -21.63
N LYS A 217 -12.94 -3.62 -21.88
CA LYS A 217 -13.45 -4.00 -23.20
C LYS A 217 -14.48 -2.99 -23.73
N ARG A 218 -15.35 -2.46 -22.87
CA ARG A 218 -16.27 -1.36 -23.26
C ARG A 218 -15.53 -0.09 -23.64
N VAL A 219 -14.50 0.29 -22.88
CA VAL A 219 -13.69 1.50 -23.16
C VAL A 219 -12.88 1.35 -24.46
N MET A 220 -12.29 0.18 -24.72
CA MET A 220 -11.59 -0.09 -25.99
C MET A 220 -12.54 -0.06 -27.19
N ASN A 221 -13.72 -0.69 -27.07
CA ASN A 221 -14.72 -0.68 -28.14
C ASN A 221 -15.28 0.71 -28.43
N HIS A 222 -15.34 1.59 -27.42
CA HIS A 222 -15.74 2.99 -27.60
C HIS A 222 -14.67 3.84 -28.30
N ARG A 223 -13.39 3.46 -28.16
CA ARG A 223 -12.27 4.12 -28.86
C ARG A 223 -12.18 3.70 -30.33
N SER A 224 -12.43 2.41 -30.63
CA SER A 224 -12.43 1.90 -32.01
C SER A 224 -13.64 2.32 -32.84
N SER A 225 -14.69 2.84 -32.19
CA SER A 225 -15.89 3.37 -32.87
C SER A 225 -15.81 4.89 -33.15
N GLY A 226 -14.73 5.55 -32.71
CA GLY A 226 -14.47 6.98 -32.94
C GLY A 226 -13.47 7.29 -34.06
N GLU A 227 -12.83 6.29 -34.67
CA GLU A 227 -11.97 6.48 -35.85
C GLU A 227 -12.81 6.30 -37.13
N PRO A 228 -12.84 7.29 -38.05
CA PRO A 228 -13.48 7.10 -39.34
C PRO A 228 -12.71 6.05 -40.15
N PRO A 229 -13.40 5.19 -40.92
CA PRO A 229 -12.74 4.14 -41.70
C PRO A 229 -11.89 4.77 -42.80
N THR A 230 -10.56 4.71 -42.65
CA THR A 230 -9.63 4.88 -43.76
C THR A 230 -9.83 3.70 -44.71
N LYS A 231 -10.65 3.93 -45.75
CA LYS A 231 -10.79 3.02 -46.88
C LYS A 231 -9.41 2.72 -47.47
N PRO A 232 -9.07 1.46 -47.79
CA PRO A 232 -7.93 1.17 -48.63
C PRO A 232 -8.29 1.53 -50.08
N THR A 233 -7.68 2.57 -50.61
CA THR A 233 -7.69 2.85 -52.05
C THR A 233 -6.82 1.79 -52.73
N ARG A 234 -7.45 0.86 -53.46
CA ARG A 234 -6.76 0.04 -54.44
C ARG A 234 -6.38 0.94 -55.62
N LEU A 235 -5.11 0.97 -55.96
CA LEU A 235 -4.58 1.24 -57.30
C LEU A 235 -3.59 0.12 -57.61
#